data_AF-A0A2S1TZB1-F1
#
_entry.id   AF-A0A2S1TZB1-F1
#
_cell.length_a   1.000
_cell.length_b   1.000
_cell.length_c   1.000
_cell.angle_alpha   90.00
_cell.angle_beta   90.00
_cell.angle_gamma   90.00
#
_symmetry.space_group_name_H-M   'P 1'
#
loop_
_entity.id
_entity.type
_entity.pdbx_description
1 polymer ?
#
loop_
_entity_poly.entity_id
_entity_poly.type
_entity_poly.pdbx_seq_one_letter_code
_entity_poly.pdbx_strand_id
1 'polypeptide(L)'
;ARHGGEAFGADYELPNLTAYNETCAAIAMVYLFERMFLLHGDAKYIDCLERTLYNGVISGMSVDGGKFFYPNPLSSDGRYRFNADGTMTRQPWFGCACCPSNLCRFIPSMPGYIYGVRDNNLYVNLFAAN
;
A
#
# COMPACT_ATOMS: atom_id res chain seq x y z
N ALA A 1 -0.88 -3.25 -13.11
CA ALA A 1 0.18 -2.23 -12.99
C ALA A 1 1.43 -2.72 -13.71
N ARG A 2 2.09 -1.87 -14.50
CA ARG A 2 3.23 -2.20 -15.36
C ARG A 2 4.53 -1.65 -14.77
N HIS A 3 5.64 -2.37 -14.96
CA HIS A 3 6.97 -1.88 -14.58
C HIS A 3 7.42 -0.68 -15.44
N GLY A 4 7.10 -0.71 -16.74
CA GLY A 4 7.37 0.41 -17.63
C GLY A 4 6.58 1.64 -17.21
N GLY A 5 7.28 2.66 -16.72
CA GLY A 5 6.69 3.92 -16.24
C GLY A 5 5.90 3.80 -14.94
N GLU A 6 6.01 2.69 -14.21
CA GLU A 6 5.37 2.51 -12.89
C GLU A 6 3.85 2.78 -12.93
N ALA A 7 3.21 2.33 -14.01
CA ALA A 7 1.94 2.87 -14.47
C ALA A 7 0.77 1.90 -14.35
N PHE A 8 -0.45 2.43 -14.49
CA PHE A 8 -1.63 1.63 -14.79
C PHE A 8 -1.48 0.90 -16.14
N GLY A 9 -2.15 -0.25 -16.25
CA GLY A 9 -2.30 -0.97 -17.51
C GLY A 9 -3.64 -0.65 -18.18
N ALA A 10 -4.04 -1.46 -19.15
CA ALA A 10 -5.40 -1.42 -19.69
C ALA A 10 -6.43 -1.95 -18.68
N ASP A 11 -7.71 -1.76 -18.98
CA ASP A 11 -8.80 -2.35 -18.20
C ASP A 11 -8.62 -3.87 -18.09
N TYR A 12 -8.77 -4.39 -16.86
CA TYR A 12 -8.59 -5.80 -16.51
C TYR A 12 -7.18 -6.37 -16.73
N GLU A 13 -6.17 -5.53 -16.99
CA GLU A 13 -4.78 -5.93 -17.06
C GLU A 13 -4.16 -6.07 -15.65
N LEU A 14 -4.40 -7.22 -15.04
CA LEU A 14 -3.99 -7.54 -13.66
C LEU A 14 -3.11 -8.81 -13.62
N PRO A 15 -1.90 -8.80 -14.23
CA PRO A 15 -1.00 -9.94 -14.16
C PRO A 15 -0.47 -10.14 -12.74
N ASN A 16 -0.32 -11.38 -12.27
CA ASN A 16 0.15 -11.64 -10.90
C ASN A 16 1.68 -11.62 -10.76
N LEU A 17 2.40 -12.29 -11.68
CA LEU A 17 3.86 -12.44 -11.61
C LEU A 17 4.60 -11.13 -11.92
N THR A 18 4.08 -10.35 -12.87
CA THR A 18 4.70 -9.10 -13.34
C THR A 18 3.99 -7.86 -12.81
N ALA A 19 3.22 -7.99 -11.72
CA ALA A 19 2.56 -6.85 -11.10
C ALA A 19 3.60 -5.91 -10.50
N TYR A 20 3.51 -4.61 -10.83
CA TYR A 20 4.36 -3.61 -10.19
C TYR A 20 3.91 -3.33 -8.75
N ASN A 21 2.68 -2.86 -8.55
CA ASN A 21 2.08 -2.66 -7.22
C ASN A 21 3.07 -2.03 -6.21
N GLU A 22 3.56 -0.85 -6.55
CA GLU A 22 4.51 -0.15 -5.71
C GLU A 22 3.96 0.08 -4.30
N THR A 23 4.78 -0.10 -3.27
CA THR A 23 4.41 0.21 -1.88
C THR A 23 3.96 1.67 -1.73
N CYS A 24 4.59 2.63 -2.41
CA CYS A 24 4.13 4.03 -2.37
C CYS A 24 2.75 4.22 -3.00
N ALA A 25 2.43 3.49 -4.07
CA ALA A 25 1.11 3.53 -4.68
C ALA A 25 0.03 2.99 -3.72
N ALA A 26 0.34 1.93 -2.95
CA ALA A 26 -0.56 1.44 -1.91
C ALA A 26 -0.79 2.48 -0.80
N ILE A 27 0.27 3.17 -0.34
CA ILE A 27 0.14 4.27 0.64
C ILE A 27 -0.71 5.42 0.06
N ALA A 28 -0.50 5.79 -1.20
CA ALA A 28 -1.29 6.82 -1.86
C ALA A 28 -2.78 6.42 -1.98
N MET A 29 -3.08 5.14 -2.22
CA MET A 29 -4.45 4.62 -2.22
C MET A 29 -5.12 4.74 -0.85
N VAL A 30 -4.41 4.51 0.26
CA VAL A 30 -4.95 4.77 1.60
C VAL A 30 -5.38 6.23 1.74
N TYR A 31 -4.51 7.18 1.37
CA TYR A 31 -4.84 8.61 1.44
C TYR A 31 -6.04 8.97 0.56
N LEU A 32 -6.09 8.44 -0.65
CA LEU A 32 -7.20 8.68 -1.57
C LEU A 32 -8.52 8.19 -0.97
N PHE A 33 -8.56 6.96 -0.49
CA PHE A 33 -9.78 6.37 0.05
C PHE A 33 -10.25 7.04 1.35
N GLU A 34 -9.32 7.48 2.20
CA GLU A 34 -9.66 8.30 3.37
C GLU A 34 -10.37 9.58 2.93
N ARG A 35 -9.83 10.31 1.94
CA ARG A 35 -10.43 11.55 1.45
C ARG A 35 -11.77 11.31 0.76
N MET A 36 -11.92 10.21 0.01
CA MET A 36 -13.20 9.83 -0.60
C MET A 36 -14.26 9.48 0.45
N PHE A 37 -13.88 8.80 1.53
CA PHE A 37 -14.77 8.55 2.66
C PHE A 37 -15.20 9.87 3.33
N LEU A 38 -14.26 10.78 3.64
CA LEU A 38 -14.58 12.05 4.26
C LEU A 38 -15.48 12.94 3.37
N LEU A 39 -15.34 12.85 2.05
CA LEU A 39 -16.15 13.60 1.10
C LEU A 39 -17.57 13.03 0.95
N HIS A 40 -17.70 11.71 0.86
CA HIS A 40 -18.97 11.08 0.48
C HIS A 40 -19.69 10.35 1.62
N GLY A 41 -18.99 9.97 2.68
CA GLY A 41 -19.54 9.19 3.79
C GLY A 41 -19.89 7.73 3.44
N ASP A 42 -19.38 7.19 2.34
CA ASP A 42 -19.67 5.83 1.87
C ASP A 42 -18.63 4.83 2.37
N ALA A 43 -19.07 3.80 3.08
CA ALA A 43 -18.21 2.80 3.72
C ALA A 43 -17.34 2.01 2.73
N LYS A 44 -17.73 1.90 1.45
CA LYS A 44 -16.94 1.17 0.44
C LYS A 44 -15.51 1.70 0.28
N TYR A 45 -15.30 2.99 0.57
CA TYR A 45 -13.97 3.58 0.52
C TYR A 45 -13.12 3.08 1.69
N ILE A 46 -13.72 2.89 2.87
CA ILE A 46 -13.05 2.29 4.01
C ILE A 46 -12.74 0.81 3.77
N ASP A 47 -13.62 0.05 3.11
CA ASP A 47 -13.31 -1.34 2.69
C ASP A 47 -12.06 -1.41 1.80
N CYS A 48 -11.92 -0.47 0.87
CA CYS A 48 -10.76 -0.38 -0.02
C CYS A 48 -9.51 0.10 0.73
N LEU A 49 -9.68 1.04 1.66
CA LEU A 49 -8.61 1.52 2.54
C LEU A 49 -8.07 0.37 3.39
N GLU A 50 -8.93 -0.34 4.09
CA GLU A 50 -8.60 -1.46 4.96
C GLU A 50 -7.86 -2.56 4.18
N ARG A 51 -8.42 -2.97 3.03
CA ARG A 51 -7.77 -3.95 2.15
C ARG A 51 -6.36 -3.51 1.75
N THR A 52 -6.20 -2.24 1.39
CA THR A 52 -4.90 -1.70 0.97
C THR A 52 -3.92 -1.63 2.14
N LEU A 53 -4.38 -1.14 3.30
CA LEU A 53 -3.59 -1.01 4.53
C LEU A 53 -3.05 -2.37 5.00
N TYR A 54 -3.92 -3.37 5.15
CA TYR A 54 -3.56 -4.67 5.69
C TYR A 54 -2.92 -5.63 4.67
N ASN A 55 -2.89 -5.28 3.38
CA ASN A 55 -2.24 -6.11 2.36
C ASN A 55 -1.17 -5.35 1.59
N GLY A 56 -1.57 -4.38 0.76
CA GLY A 56 -0.68 -3.70 -0.18
C GLY A 56 0.36 -2.78 0.46
N VAL A 57 0.08 -2.20 1.63
CA VAL A 57 1.04 -1.36 2.35
C VAL A 57 2.03 -2.21 3.13
N ILE A 58 1.53 -3.03 4.07
CA ILE A 58 2.43 -3.76 4.99
C ILE A 58 3.22 -4.89 4.32
N SER A 59 2.79 -5.39 3.15
CA SER A 59 3.62 -6.32 2.35
C SER A 59 4.97 -5.71 1.96
N GLY A 60 5.03 -4.38 1.86
CA GLY A 60 6.22 -3.60 1.55
C GLY A 60 7.34 -3.67 2.60
N MET A 61 7.09 -4.19 3.80
CA MET A 61 8.05 -4.23 4.90
C MET A 61 8.20 -5.65 5.48
N SER A 62 9.39 -6.01 5.93
CA SER A 62 9.60 -7.20 6.74
C SER A 62 9.06 -6.98 8.16
N VAL A 63 8.74 -8.09 8.84
CA VAL A 63 8.17 -8.05 10.20
C VAL A 63 9.14 -7.40 11.21
N ASP A 64 10.44 -7.56 11.01
CA ASP A 64 11.48 -6.91 11.82
C ASP A 64 11.72 -5.42 11.46
N GLY A 65 11.02 -4.90 10.45
CA GLY A 65 11.13 -3.51 10.00
C GLY A 65 12.41 -3.15 9.24
N GLY A 66 13.32 -4.10 9.01
CA GLY A 66 14.67 -3.82 8.48
C GLY A 66 14.84 -4.01 6.97
N LYS A 67 13.85 -4.57 6.26
CA LYS A 67 13.94 -4.85 4.82
C LYS A 67 12.62 -4.53 4.13
N PHE A 68 12.70 -4.10 2.89
CA PHE A 68 11.59 -3.52 2.14
C PHE A 68 11.43 -4.13 0.76
N PHE A 69 10.19 -4.17 0.27
CA PHE A 69 9.87 -4.32 -1.13
C PHE A 69 9.51 -2.96 -1.74
N TYR A 70 9.91 -2.76 -2.99
CA TYR A 70 9.48 -1.61 -3.78
C TYR A 70 8.23 -2.02 -4.59
N PRO A 71 8.30 -2.95 -5.56
CA PRO A 71 7.14 -3.68 -6.09
C PRO A 71 6.62 -4.81 -5.18
N ASN A 72 5.30 -5.06 -5.20
CA ASN A 72 4.64 -6.14 -4.44
C ASN A 72 3.89 -7.12 -5.38
N PRO A 73 4.57 -8.15 -5.94
CA PRO A 73 3.93 -9.10 -6.86
C PRO A 73 2.96 -10.04 -6.13
N LEU A 74 1.95 -10.54 -6.86
CA LEU A 74 0.98 -11.51 -6.32
C LEU A 74 1.36 -12.97 -6.59
N SER A 75 2.43 -13.20 -7.36
CA SER A 75 3.00 -14.52 -7.60
C SER A 75 4.52 -14.40 -7.69
N SER A 76 5.23 -15.42 -7.21
CA SER A 76 6.68 -15.52 -7.31
C SER A 76 7.07 -16.93 -7.70
N ASP A 77 7.87 -17.05 -8.76
CA ASP A 77 8.45 -18.31 -9.24
C ASP A 77 9.89 -18.54 -8.71
N GLY A 78 10.39 -17.61 -7.88
CA GLY A 78 11.76 -17.60 -7.38
C GLY A 78 12.84 -17.30 -8.44
N ARG A 79 12.45 -16.80 -9.63
CA ARG A 79 13.36 -16.50 -10.75
C ARG A 79 13.19 -15.09 -11.29
N TYR A 80 11.95 -14.60 -11.37
CA TYR A 80 11.66 -13.27 -11.88
C TYR A 80 12.13 -12.18 -10.90
N ARG A 81 13.13 -11.41 -11.33
CA ARG A 81 13.76 -10.32 -10.57
C ARG A 81 12.91 -9.04 -10.66
N PHE A 82 11.80 -9.03 -9.94
CA PHE A 82 10.80 -7.95 -10.00
C PHE A 82 11.22 -6.67 -9.27
N ASN A 83 12.09 -6.75 -8.27
CA ASN A 83 12.36 -5.62 -7.39
C ASN A 83 13.17 -4.53 -8.11
N ALA A 84 13.12 -3.28 -7.63
CA ALA A 84 13.71 -2.12 -8.34
C ALA A 84 15.20 -2.31 -8.70
N ASP A 85 15.98 -2.94 -7.82
CA ASP A 85 17.40 -3.23 -8.04
C ASP A 85 17.67 -4.66 -8.58
N GLY A 86 16.67 -5.29 -9.21
CA GLY A 86 16.83 -6.62 -9.82
C GLY A 86 16.96 -7.77 -8.81
N THR A 87 16.41 -7.59 -7.61
CA THR A 87 16.33 -8.63 -6.57
C THR A 87 14.94 -9.29 -6.56
N MET A 88 14.80 -10.39 -5.80
CA MET A 88 13.54 -11.15 -5.67
C MET A 88 13.01 -11.16 -4.24
N THR A 89 13.77 -10.58 -3.31
CA THR A 89 13.53 -10.58 -1.87
C THR A 89 13.67 -9.16 -1.36
N ARG A 90 13.06 -8.90 -0.20
CA ARG A 90 13.16 -7.59 0.46
C ARG A 90 14.62 -7.20 0.71
N GLN A 91 14.93 -5.93 0.51
CA GLN A 91 16.27 -5.36 0.66
C GLN A 91 16.27 -4.28 1.74
N PRO A 92 17.39 -4.06 2.45
CA PRO A 92 17.46 -2.99 3.44
C PRO A 92 17.31 -1.61 2.82
N TRP A 93 17.69 -1.43 1.55
CA TRP A 93 17.63 -0.17 0.84
C TRP A 93 17.56 -0.38 -0.68
N PHE A 94 17.28 0.70 -1.40
CA PHE A 94 17.21 0.75 -2.87
C PHE A 94 17.96 1.97 -3.42
N GLY A 95 18.38 1.92 -4.69
CA GLY A 95 18.90 3.12 -5.37
C GLY A 95 17.90 4.28 -5.36
N CYS A 96 16.61 3.99 -5.59
CA CYS A 96 15.49 4.89 -5.38
C CYS A 96 14.74 4.49 -4.10
N ALA A 97 14.86 5.25 -3.01
CA ALA A 97 14.41 4.84 -1.68
C ALA A 97 13.19 5.62 -1.14
N CYS A 98 12.20 5.87 -1.99
CA CYS A 98 10.91 6.42 -1.54
C CYS A 98 10.15 5.45 -0.63
N CYS A 99 10.10 4.15 -0.96
CA CYS A 99 9.29 3.16 -0.23
C CYS A 99 9.67 3.01 1.26
N PRO A 100 10.96 2.83 1.65
CA PRO A 100 11.33 2.70 3.06
C PRO A 100 10.95 3.92 3.89
N SER A 101 11.31 5.12 3.43
CA SER A 101 11.02 6.37 4.13
C SER A 101 9.51 6.65 4.21
N ASN A 102 8.77 6.32 3.15
CA ASN A 102 7.32 6.47 3.11
C ASN A 102 6.61 5.53 4.10
N LEU A 103 7.05 4.28 4.22
CA LEU A 103 6.56 3.35 5.25
C LEU A 103 6.87 3.84 6.67
N CYS A 104 8.11 4.29 6.92
CA CYS A 104 8.52 4.77 8.24
C CYS A 104 7.67 5.94 8.74
N ARG A 105 7.26 6.86 7.86
CA ARG A 105 6.33 7.94 8.25
C ARG A 105 4.87 7.49 8.30
N PHE A 106 4.48 6.52 7.48
CA PHE A 106 3.08 6.11 7.32
C PHE A 106 2.60 5.27 8.50
N ILE A 107 3.37 4.26 8.93
CA ILE A 107 2.93 3.33 9.98
C ILE A 107 2.55 4.06 11.28
N PRO A 108 3.33 5.02 11.79
CA PRO A 108 2.95 5.79 12.98
C PRO A 108 1.71 6.66 12.79
N SER A 109 1.34 6.99 11.55
CA SER A 109 0.12 7.76 11.25
C SER A 109 -1.16 6.93 11.29
N MET A 110 -1.04 5.59 11.38
CA MET A 110 -2.18 4.66 11.29
C MET A 110 -3.36 4.99 12.24
N PRO A 111 -3.15 5.40 13.51
CA PRO A 111 -4.25 5.75 14.41
C PRO A 111 -5.19 6.84 13.86
N GLY A 112 -4.69 7.71 12.97
CA GLY A 112 -5.49 8.75 12.32
C GLY A 112 -6.55 8.24 11.35
N TYR A 113 -6.50 6.97 10.93
CA TYR A 113 -7.51 6.38 10.02
C TYR A 113 -8.56 5.55 10.77
N ILE A 114 -8.42 5.35 12.09
CA ILE A 114 -9.34 4.51 12.87
C ILE A 114 -10.73 5.12 12.94
N TYR A 115 -10.81 6.44 13.06
CA TYR A 115 -12.06 7.16 13.23
C TYR A 115 -12.24 8.27 12.20
N GLY A 116 -13.49 8.54 11.83
CA GLY A 116 -13.90 9.76 11.11
C GLY A 116 -14.89 10.56 11.94
N VAL A 117 -14.92 11.88 11.78
CA VAL A 117 -15.88 12.75 12.48
C VAL A 117 -16.56 13.66 11.48
N ARG A 118 -17.90 13.77 11.58
CA ARG A 118 -18.70 14.74 10.82
C ARG A 118 -19.82 15.26 11.70
N ASP A 119 -19.85 16.57 11.91
CA ASP A 119 -20.79 17.24 12.81
C ASP A 119 -20.77 16.58 14.20
N ASN A 120 -21.88 15.96 14.61
CA ASN A 120 -22.03 15.27 15.89
C ASN A 120 -21.98 13.73 15.77
N ASN A 121 -21.47 13.21 14.64
CA ASN A 121 -21.34 11.78 14.37
C ASN A 121 -19.88 11.35 14.42
N LEU A 122 -19.63 10.23 15.12
CA LEU A 122 -18.36 9.51 15.12
C LEU A 122 -18.52 8.24 14.29
N TYR A 123 -17.61 8.05 13.33
CA TYR A 123 -17.54 6.88 12.49
C TYR A 123 -16.36 6.01 12.94
N VAL A 124 -16.61 4.73 13.15
CA VAL A 124 -15.56 3.74 13.38
C VAL A 124 -15.22 3.13 12.03
N ASN A 125 -14.04 3.49 11.51
CA ASN A 125 -13.60 3.06 10.18
C ASN A 125 -12.82 1.75 10.26
N LEU A 126 -11.87 1.65 11.20
CA LEU A 126 -11.03 0.47 11.36
C LEU A 126 -11.25 -0.16 12.74
N PHE A 127 -11.30 -1.49 12.78
CA PHE A 127 -11.44 -2.25 14.03
C PHE A 127 -10.06 -2.57 14.61
N ALA A 128 -9.52 -1.66 15.41
CA ALA A 128 -8.22 -1.81 16.05
C ALA A 128 -8.28 -1.38 17.53
N ALA A 129 -7.52 -2.07 18.40
CA ALA A 129 -7.32 -1.62 19.77
C ALA A 129 -6.58 -0.27 19.76
N ASN A 130 -7.09 0.71 20.49
CA ASN A 130 -6.55 2.07 20.60
C ASN A 130 -6.70 2.61 22.02
#